data_AF-A0A919WV45-F1
#
_entry.id   AF-A0A919WV45-F1
#
_cell.length_a   1.000
_cell.length_b   1.000
_cell.length_c   1.000
_cell.angle_alpha   90.00
_cell.angle_beta   90.00
_cell.angle_gamma   90.00
#
_symmetry.space_group_name_H-M   'P 1'
#
loop_
_entity.id
_entity.type
_entity.pdbx_description
1 polymer ?
#
loop_
_entity_poly.entity_id
_entity_poly.type
_entity_poly.pdbx_seq_one_letter_code
_entity_poly.pdbx_strand_id
1 'polypeptide(L)'
;MNGKALVTGILVGGVVGAATALLTAPSSGKELRNQVKESKNDWVKMATELKEDVMDIKDSVTKVSKEGKEVIKELAADVKVAVEEWQRSVEPNKKVLQEEMQEIQKTISQLEEKLKENQLSSNS
;
A
#
# COMPACT_ATOMS: atom_id res chain seq x y z
N MET A 1 18.58 -0.29 -4.08
CA MET A 1 18.98 -0.56 -2.68
C MET A 1 20.49 -0.68 -2.64
N ASN A 2 21.15 0.10 -1.79
CA ASN A 2 22.62 0.09 -1.72
C ASN A 2 23.08 -1.14 -0.93
N GLY A 3 23.34 -2.26 -1.60
CA GLY A 3 23.78 -3.50 -0.95
C GLY A 3 25.02 -3.34 -0.06
N LYS A 4 25.85 -2.32 -0.32
CA LYS A 4 26.98 -1.93 0.52
C LYS A 4 26.56 -1.59 1.95
N ALA A 5 25.46 -0.86 2.14
CA ALA A 5 24.97 -0.46 3.46
C ALA A 5 24.45 -1.64 4.29
N LEU A 6 23.83 -2.63 3.62
CA LEU A 6 23.35 -3.86 4.27
C LEU A 6 24.53 -4.72 4.73
N VAL A 7 25.53 -4.92 3.88
CA VAL A 7 26.74 -5.68 4.23
C VAL A 7 27.49 -5.02 5.39
N THR A 8 27.64 -3.69 5.38
CA THR A 8 28.27 -2.99 6.50
C THR A 8 27.46 -3.09 7.79
N GLY A 9 26.13 -3.04 7.71
CA GLY A 9 25.24 -3.21 8.86
C GLY A 9 25.35 -4.62 9.46
N ILE A 10 25.36 -5.66 8.62
CA ILE A 10 25.55 -7.05 9.07
C ILE A 10 26.93 -7.25 9.70
N LEU A 11 27.99 -6.68 9.12
CA LEU A 11 29.34 -6.80 9.66
C LEU A 11 29.46 -6.13 11.03
N VAL A 12 29.02 -4.87 11.15
CA VAL A 12 29.08 -4.13 12.41
C VAL A 12 28.19 -4.79 13.47
N GLY A 13 26.95 -5.13 13.12
CA GLY A 13 26.02 -5.81 14.01
C GLY A 13 26.51 -7.20 14.41
N GLY A 14 27.12 -7.95 13.50
CA GLY A 14 27.70 -9.27 13.76
C GLY A 14 28.88 -9.20 14.71
N VAL A 15 29.79 -8.23 14.54
CA VAL A 15 30.93 -8.05 15.46
C VAL A 15 30.45 -7.64 16.85
N VAL A 16 29.56 -6.64 16.94
CA VAL A 16 29.03 -6.19 18.23
C VAL A 16 28.24 -7.31 18.92
N GLY A 17 27.38 -8.02 18.17
CA GLY A 17 26.60 -9.14 18.66
C GLY A 17 27.44 -10.33 19.11
N ALA A 18 28.51 -10.66 18.38
CA ALA A 18 29.45 -11.69 18.79
C ALA A 18 30.21 -11.29 20.07
N ALA A 19 30.65 -10.03 20.16
CA ALA A 19 31.33 -9.53 21.35
C ALA A 19 30.43 -9.54 22.59
N THR A 20 29.17 -9.11 22.46
CA THR A 20 28.20 -9.13 23.58
C THR A 20 27.81 -10.56 23.95
N ALA A 21 27.65 -11.46 22.97
CA ALA A 21 27.39 -12.87 23.21
C ALA A 21 28.57 -13.53 23.94
N LEU A 22 29.81 -13.27 23.52
CA LEU A 22 31.00 -13.80 24.20
C LEU A 22 31.16 -13.24 25.63
N LEU A 23 30.82 -11.98 25.87
CA LEU A 23 30.88 -11.37 27.21
C LEU A 23 29.79 -11.91 28.15
N THR A 24 28.63 -12.30 27.60
CA THR A 24 27.45 -12.72 28.38
C THR A 24 27.35 -14.25 28.50
N ALA A 25 28.04 -15.02 27.65
CA ALA A 25 28.01 -16.47 27.68
C ALA A 25 28.64 -17.03 28.98
N PRO A 26 27.96 -17.92 29.72
CA PRO A 26 28.44 -18.45 31.00
C PRO A 26 29.51 -19.55 30.88
N SER A 27 30.00 -19.86 29.68
CA SER A 27 30.90 -21.01 29.43
C SER A 27 32.37 -20.61 29.36
N SER A 28 33.25 -21.50 29.86
CA SER A 28 34.70 -21.29 29.78
C SER A 28 35.23 -21.57 28.37
N GLY A 29 36.28 -20.88 27.93
CA GLY A 29 36.85 -21.07 26.58
C GLY A 29 37.29 -22.52 26.27
N LYS A 30 37.65 -23.31 27.29
CA LYS A 30 37.96 -24.74 27.15
C LYS A 30 36.73 -25.57 26.80
N GLU A 31 35.61 -25.24 27.42
CA GLU A 31 34.31 -25.89 27.23
C GLU A 31 33.73 -25.55 25.86
N LEU A 32 33.82 -24.27 25.45
CA LEU A 32 33.46 -23.84 24.10
C LEU A 32 34.27 -24.57 23.03
N ARG A 33 35.58 -24.72 23.23
CA ARG A 33 36.44 -25.47 22.28
C ARG A 33 36.07 -26.96 22.21
N ASN A 34 35.68 -27.56 23.33
CA ASN A 34 35.23 -28.96 23.36
C ASN A 34 33.87 -29.10 22.66
N GLN A 35 32.91 -28.21 22.95
CA GLN A 35 31.59 -28.19 22.29
C GLN A 35 31.73 -27.97 20.77
N VAL A 36 32.61 -27.07 20.32
CA VAL A 36 32.84 -26.86 18.88
C VAL A 36 33.41 -28.12 18.21
N LYS A 37 34.24 -28.90 18.92
CA LYS A 37 34.76 -30.17 18.38
C LYS A 37 33.67 -31.24 18.30
N GLU A 38 32.80 -31.32 19.30
CA GLU A 38 31.76 -32.34 19.40
C GLU A 38 30.57 -32.02 18.48
N SER A 39 30.16 -30.75 18.40
CA SER A 39 28.96 -30.31 17.67
C SER A 39 29.24 -29.89 16.23
N LYS A 40 30.45 -30.03 15.70
CA LYS A 40 30.80 -29.56 14.34
C LYS A 40 29.78 -29.97 13.27
N ASN A 41 29.28 -31.21 13.32
CA ASN A 41 28.26 -31.69 12.38
C ASN A 41 26.91 -31.00 12.58
N ASP A 42 26.53 -30.69 13.81
CA ASP A 42 25.28 -30.00 14.12
C ASP A 42 25.32 -28.55 13.63
N TRP A 43 26.47 -27.90 13.73
CA TRP A 43 26.69 -26.56 13.18
C TRP A 43 26.56 -26.54 11.65
N VAL A 44 27.06 -27.58 10.97
CA VAL A 44 26.91 -27.71 9.51
C VAL A 44 25.45 -27.92 9.12
N LYS A 45 24.72 -28.76 9.85
CA LYS A 45 23.28 -28.96 9.63
C LYS A 45 22.50 -27.68 9.85
N MET A 46 22.69 -27.02 11.00
CA MET A 46 22.05 -25.75 11.33
C MET A 46 22.36 -24.66 10.29
N ALA A 47 23.60 -24.57 9.81
CA ALA A 47 23.95 -23.62 8.75
C ALA A 47 23.26 -23.94 7.41
N THR A 48 23.00 -25.22 7.13
CA THR A 48 22.31 -25.66 5.91
C THR A 48 20.82 -25.35 6.02
N GLU A 49 20.19 -25.69 7.14
CA GLU A 49 18.79 -25.38 7.44
C GLU A 49 18.54 -23.86 7.40
N LEU A 50 19.39 -23.07 8.08
CA LEU A 50 19.29 -21.61 8.06
C LEU A 50 19.40 -21.04 6.64
N LYS A 51 20.25 -21.64 5.80
CA LYS A 51 20.39 -21.21 4.40
C LYS A 51 19.11 -21.48 3.62
N GLU A 52 18.50 -22.65 3.81
CA GLU A 52 17.22 -23.01 3.19
C GLU A 52 16.11 -22.06 3.63
N ASP A 53 15.96 -21.82 4.93
CA ASP A 53 14.97 -20.88 5.49
C ASP A 53 15.13 -19.46 4.91
N VAL A 54 16.36 -18.97 4.82
CA VAL A 54 16.65 -17.65 4.25
C VAL A 54 16.31 -17.60 2.75
N MET A 55 16.53 -18.69 2.01
CA MET A 55 16.14 -18.78 0.61
C MET A 55 14.62 -18.74 0.45
N ASP A 56 13.89 -19.47 1.28
CA ASP A 56 12.42 -19.50 1.26
C ASP A 56 11.81 -18.14 1.60
N ILE A 57 12.35 -17.44 2.60
CA ILE A 57 11.93 -16.08 2.95
C ILE A 57 12.20 -15.13 1.78
N LYS A 58 13.38 -15.22 1.17
CA LYS A 58 13.74 -14.36 0.03
C LYS A 58 12.78 -14.58 -1.14
N ASP A 59 12.43 -15.82 -1.45
CA ASP A 59 11.53 -16.17 -2.54
C ASP A 59 10.11 -15.70 -2.23
N SER A 60 9.64 -15.90 -0.99
CA SER A 60 8.35 -15.42 -0.52
C SER A 60 8.23 -13.90 -0.61
N VAL A 61 9.23 -13.16 -0.12
CA VAL A 61 9.26 -11.69 -0.20
C VAL A 61 9.28 -11.22 -1.66
N THR A 62 10.04 -11.89 -2.51
CA THR A 62 10.12 -11.57 -3.93
C THR A 62 8.78 -11.79 -4.63
N LYS A 63 8.13 -12.92 -4.34
CA LYS A 63 6.80 -13.26 -4.87
C LYS A 63 5.75 -12.26 -4.41
N VAL A 64 5.63 -12.02 -3.11
CA VAL A 64 4.67 -11.05 -2.54
C VAL A 64 4.92 -9.64 -3.10
N SER A 65 6.19 -9.22 -3.21
CA SER A 65 6.53 -7.91 -3.78
C SER A 65 6.15 -7.80 -5.25
N LYS A 66 6.25 -8.90 -6.02
CA LYS A 66 5.88 -8.93 -7.43
C LYS A 66 4.37 -8.96 -7.61
N GLU A 67 3.68 -9.86 -6.91
CA GLU A 67 2.22 -10.00 -6.94
C GLU A 67 1.54 -8.73 -6.46
N GLY A 68 1.98 -8.16 -5.33
CA GLY A 68 1.44 -6.89 -4.81
C GLY A 68 1.62 -5.72 -5.78
N LYS A 69 2.74 -5.66 -6.51
CA LYS A 69 2.94 -4.63 -7.54
C LYS A 69 1.97 -4.77 -8.71
N GLU A 70 1.71 -6.00 -9.16
CA GLU A 70 0.78 -6.22 -10.27
C GLU A 70 -0.66 -5.93 -9.85
N VAL A 71 -1.08 -6.37 -8.66
CA VAL A 71 -2.41 -6.05 -8.11
C VAL A 71 -2.62 -4.53 -7.96
N ILE A 72 -1.64 -3.79 -7.45
CA ILE A 72 -1.75 -2.33 -7.32
C ILE A 72 -1.85 -1.65 -8.70
N LYS A 73 -1.12 -2.14 -9.72
CA LYS A 73 -1.21 -1.60 -11.08
C LYS A 73 -2.58 -1.86 -11.70
N GLU A 74 -3.11 -3.06 -11.54
CA GLU A 74 -4.43 -3.44 -12.03
C GLU A 74 -5.52 -2.58 -11.39
N LEU A 75 -5.53 -2.47 -10.05
CA LEU A 75 -6.45 -1.59 -9.33
C LEU A 75 -6.32 -0.13 -9.77
N ALA A 76 -5.11 0.37 -9.98
CA ALA A 76 -4.90 1.74 -10.46
C ALA A 76 -5.46 1.95 -11.88
N ALA A 77 -5.35 0.94 -12.75
CA ALA A 77 -5.92 0.97 -14.09
C ALA A 77 -7.46 0.96 -14.04
N ASP A 78 -8.05 0.09 -13.22
CA ASP A 78 -9.50 -0.02 -13.05
C ASP A 78 -10.10 1.27 -12.47
N VAL A 79 -9.45 1.85 -11.44
CA VAL A 79 -9.85 3.14 -10.87
C VAL A 79 -9.79 4.24 -11.93
N LYS A 80 -8.74 4.25 -12.75
CA LYS A 80 -8.62 5.24 -13.84
C LYS A 80 -9.77 5.11 -14.83
N VAL A 81 -10.09 3.88 -15.25
CA VAL A 81 -11.22 3.62 -16.17
C VAL A 81 -12.54 4.07 -15.55
N ALA A 82 -12.80 3.72 -14.28
CA ALA A 82 -14.01 4.13 -13.58
C ALA A 82 -14.14 5.66 -13.47
N VAL A 83 -13.03 6.37 -13.23
CA VAL A 83 -13.01 7.85 -13.20
C VAL A 83 -13.27 8.43 -14.59
N GLU A 84 -12.64 7.89 -15.64
CA GLU A 84 -12.86 8.35 -17.02
C GLU A 84 -14.31 8.13 -17.48
N GLU A 85 -14.93 7.01 -17.08
CA GLU A 85 -16.33 6.71 -17.38
C GLU A 85 -17.31 7.61 -16.60
N TRP A 86 -17.00 7.89 -15.33
CA TRP A 86 -17.75 8.86 -14.53
C TRP A 86 -17.66 10.28 -15.12
N GLN A 87 -16.47 10.73 -15.52
CA GLN A 87 -16.31 12.01 -16.21
C GLN A 87 -17.11 12.03 -17.51
N ARG A 88 -16.97 11.01 -18.37
CA ARG A 88 -17.70 10.93 -19.64
C ARG A 88 -19.23 10.95 -19.45
N SER A 89 -19.75 10.34 -18.39
CA SER A 89 -21.20 10.26 -18.14
C SER A 89 -21.76 11.49 -17.43
N VAL A 90 -21.03 12.11 -16.51
CA VAL A 90 -21.53 13.24 -15.70
C VAL A 90 -21.27 14.58 -16.36
N GLU A 91 -20.14 14.74 -17.05
CA GLU A 91 -19.70 16.01 -17.62
C GLU A 91 -20.62 16.57 -18.74
N PRO A 92 -21.15 15.78 -19.69
CA PRO A 92 -22.13 16.28 -20.65
C PRO A 92 -23.50 16.57 -20.01
N ASN A 93 -23.90 15.75 -19.04
CA ASN A 93 -25.18 15.90 -18.34
C ASN A 93 -25.20 17.10 -17.39
N LYS A 94 -24.03 17.60 -16.96
CA LYS A 94 -23.92 18.80 -16.11
C LYS A 94 -24.48 20.05 -16.79
N LYS A 95 -24.27 20.22 -18.10
CA LYS A 95 -24.83 21.35 -18.87
C LYS A 95 -26.34 21.22 -19.05
N VAL A 96 -26.81 20.02 -19.39
CA VAL A 96 -28.24 19.72 -19.54
C VAL A 96 -28.98 19.98 -18.23
N LEU A 97 -28.45 19.51 -17.10
CA LEU A 97 -29.05 19.78 -15.78
C LEU A 97 -29.07 21.27 -15.42
N GLN A 98 -28.06 22.05 -15.82
CA GLN A 98 -28.05 23.50 -15.61
C GLN A 98 -29.10 24.21 -16.48
N GLU A 99 -29.25 23.80 -17.73
CA GLU A 99 -30.25 24.33 -18.66
C GLU A 99 -31.68 24.00 -18.18
N GLU A 100 -31.94 22.76 -17.78
CA GLU A 100 -33.23 22.34 -17.21
C GLU A 100 -33.55 23.10 -15.91
N MET A 101 -32.56 23.33 -15.03
CA MET A 101 -32.76 24.15 -13.83
C MET A 101 -33.12 25.60 -14.15
N GLN A 102 -32.53 26.19 -15.20
CA GLN A 102 -32.84 27.55 -15.65
C GLN A 102 -34.25 27.63 -16.26
N GLU A 103 -34.66 26.64 -17.04
CA GLU A 103 -36.02 26.57 -17.59
C GLU A 103 -37.07 26.45 -16.48
N ILE A 104 -36.85 25.56 -15.51
CA ILE A 104 -37.75 25.40 -14.36
C ILE A 104 -37.89 26.74 -13.61
N GLN A 105 -36.79 27.44 -13.37
CA GLN A 105 -36.81 28.73 -12.68
C GLN A 105 -37.57 29.80 -13.48
N LYS A 106 -37.42 29.81 -14.80
CA LYS A 106 -38.18 30.70 -15.70
C LYS A 106 -39.68 30.40 -15.66
N THR A 107 -40.06 29.12 -15.68
CA THR A 107 -41.46 28.71 -15.60
C THR A 107 -42.09 29.08 -14.27
N ILE A 108 -41.37 28.93 -13.16
CA ILE A 108 -41.84 29.36 -11.82
C ILE A 108 -42.08 30.88 -11.80
N SER A 109 -41.13 31.68 -12.28
CA SER A 109 -41.29 33.15 -12.33
C SER A 109 -42.48 33.59 -13.18
N GLN A 110 -42.70 32.96 -14.33
CA GLN A 110 -43.84 33.24 -15.20
C GLN A 110 -45.18 32.85 -14.57
N LEU A 111 -45.21 31.76 -13.80
CA LEU A 111 -46.40 31.35 -13.04
C LEU A 111 -46.72 32.36 -11.93
N GLU A 112 -45.71 32.83 -11.19
CA GLU A 112 -45.90 33.86 -10.16
C GLU A 112 -46.41 35.18 -10.74
N GLU A 113 -45.90 35.60 -11.90
CA GLU A 113 -46.30 36.83 -12.58
C GLU A 113 -47.76 36.76 -13.06
N LYS A 114 -48.14 35.65 -13.70
CA LYS A 114 -49.53 35.39 -14.14
C LYS A 114 -50.51 35.29 -12.97
N LEU A 115 -50.08 34.74 -11.84
CA LEU A 115 -50.91 34.67 -10.63
C LEU A 115 -51.11 36.05 -10.01
N LYS A 116 -50.09 36.92 -10.00
CA LYS A 116 -50.20 38.31 -9.55
C LYS A 116 -51.10 39.13 -10.48
N GLU A 117 -50.96 39.00 -11.80
CA GLU A 117 -51.84 39.66 -12.77
C GLU A 117 -53.31 39.26 -12.60
N ASN A 118 -53.60 37.96 -12.44
CA ASN A 118 -54.98 37.48 -12.22
C ASN A 118 -55.56 37.90 -10.86
N GLN A 119 -54.73 38.06 -9.82
CA GLN A 119 -55.18 38.59 -8.53
C GLN A 119 -55.42 40.10 -8.57
N LEU A 120 -54.64 40.85 -9.37
CA LEU A 120 -54.81 42.29 -9.58
C LEU A 120 -56.05 42.60 -10.43
N SER A 121 -56.39 41.75 -11.41
CA SER A 121 -57.59 41.92 -12.26
C SER A 121 -58.89 41.40 -11.63
N SER A 122 -58.80 40.51 -10.63
CA SER A 122 -59.98 39.99 -9.89
C SER A 122 -60.45 40.90 -8.76
N ASN A 123 -59.64 41.88 -8.33
CA ASN A 123 -59.94 42.80 -7.22
C ASN A 123 -60.27 44.24 -7.67
N SER A 124 -60.40 44.47 -8.98
CA SER A 124 -60.83 45.72 -9.63
C SER A 124 -62.15 45.50 -10.38
#